data_AF-Q6I8R5-F1
#
_entry.id   AF-Q6I8R5-F1
#
_cell.length_a   1.000
_cell.length_b   1.000
_cell.length_c   1.000
_cell.angle_alpha   90.00
_cell.angle_beta   90.00
_cell.angle_gamma   90.00
#
_symmetry.space_group_name_H-M   'P 1'
#
loop_
_entity.id
_entity.type
_entity.pdbx_description
1 polymer ?
#
loop_
_entity_poly.entity_id
_entity_poly.type
_entity_poly.pdbx_seq_one_letter_code
_entity_poly.pdbx_strand_id
1 'polypeptide(L)'
;PDWSMLLAAITTIFLAAEKQWTNLDWKPRRPDMLVDFDPFSLGRFVQDGLIFRQNFSIRSYEIGADRTASIETLMNHLQETALNHVRCIGLLDDGFGSTPEMTRRDLIWVVTRMQVLVDRYPSWGDVIEVDSWVTPSGKNGMKREWFLRDCKTGEILTRATSVWVMMNKRTRRLSKIPEEVRVEIEPYFVEHGVLDEDSRKLPKLNDNTANYIRRGLAPRWSDLDVNQHVNNVKYIGWILESVPSSLLESHELYGMTLEYRKECGKDGLLQSLTAVASDYGGGSLEAGVECDHLLRLEDGSEIMRGKTEWRPKRAANTTYFGSVDDIPPHPIYIYIYIYIYIYIYWVGSSCSGSSTTMSRTR
;
A
#
# COMPACT_ATOMS: atom_id res chain seq x y z
N PRO A 1 50.00 -13.83 -8.87
CA PRO A 1 48.91 -14.72 -8.38
C PRO A 1 48.03 -15.13 -9.55
N ASP A 2 47.89 -16.43 -9.78
CA ASP A 2 47.18 -16.98 -10.93
C ASP A 2 45.67 -16.91 -10.69
N TRP A 3 45.01 -15.95 -11.34
CA TRP A 3 43.57 -15.68 -11.19
C TRP A 3 42.68 -16.68 -11.95
N SER A 4 43.28 -17.57 -12.74
CA SER A 4 42.56 -18.57 -13.55
C SER A 4 41.77 -19.57 -12.69
N MET A 5 42.32 -19.98 -11.53
CA MET A 5 41.65 -20.88 -10.60
C MET A 5 40.41 -20.25 -9.94
N LEU A 6 40.45 -18.94 -9.65
CA LEU A 6 39.33 -18.23 -9.05
C LEU A 6 38.18 -18.08 -10.05
N LEU A 7 38.51 -17.77 -11.31
CA LEU A 7 37.52 -17.62 -12.38
C LEU A 7 36.81 -18.95 -12.69
N ALA A 8 37.56 -20.05 -12.70
CA ALA A 8 37.04 -21.41 -12.89
C ALA A 8 36.13 -21.87 -11.74
N ALA A 9 36.47 -21.51 -10.49
CA ALA A 9 35.64 -21.81 -9.34
C ALA A 9 34.31 -21.05 -9.39
N ILE A 10 34.33 -19.75 -9.76
CA ILE A 10 33.12 -18.93 -9.89
C ILE A 10 32.20 -19.46 -11.00
N THR A 11 32.75 -19.79 -12.17
CA THR A 11 31.93 -20.34 -13.27
C THR A 11 31.32 -21.70 -12.92
N THR A 12 32.03 -22.54 -12.18
CA THR A 12 31.51 -23.84 -11.73
C THR A 12 30.37 -23.68 -10.72
N ILE A 13 30.46 -22.71 -9.82
CA ILE A 13 29.39 -22.39 -8.86
C ILE A 13 28.14 -21.87 -9.60
N PHE A 14 28.31 -20.98 -10.59
CA PHE A 14 27.20 -20.49 -11.40
C PHE A 14 26.52 -21.59 -12.20
N LEU A 15 27.28 -22.48 -12.85
CA LEU A 15 26.72 -23.62 -13.60
C LEU A 15 26.02 -24.64 -12.68
N ALA A 16 26.52 -24.85 -11.47
CA ALA A 16 25.86 -25.71 -10.48
C ALA A 16 24.55 -25.10 -9.95
N ALA A 17 24.51 -23.78 -9.73
CA ALA A 17 23.32 -23.04 -9.33
C ALA A 17 22.25 -23.03 -10.44
N GLU A 18 22.66 -22.82 -11.69
CA GLU A 18 21.78 -22.83 -12.86
C GLU A 18 21.16 -24.22 -13.07
N LYS A 19 21.96 -25.29 -12.91
CA LYS A 19 21.49 -26.68 -13.02
C LYS A 19 20.60 -27.13 -11.84
N GLN A 20 20.73 -26.50 -10.66
CA GLN A 20 19.79 -26.67 -9.55
C GLN A 20 18.47 -25.94 -9.83
N TRP A 21 18.52 -24.76 -10.43
CA TRP A 21 17.32 -23.98 -10.78
C TRP A 21 16.48 -24.65 -11.88
N THR A 22 17.12 -25.24 -12.90
CA THR A 22 16.41 -25.92 -14.00
C THR A 22 15.84 -27.28 -13.63
N ASN A 23 16.22 -27.87 -12.49
CA ASN A 23 15.71 -29.16 -12.01
C ASN A 23 14.62 -29.03 -10.93
N LEU A 24 14.19 -27.80 -10.60
CA LEU A 24 12.97 -27.60 -9.82
C LEU A 24 11.76 -27.83 -10.74
N ASP A 25 11.37 -29.11 -10.88
CA ASP A 25 10.05 -29.49 -11.36
C ASP A 25 9.00 -28.86 -10.43
N TRP A 26 8.48 -27.70 -10.82
CA TRP A 26 7.34 -27.07 -10.16
C TRP A 26 6.09 -27.87 -10.48
N LYS A 27 5.77 -28.86 -9.62
CA LYS A 27 4.46 -29.49 -9.60
C LYS A 27 3.50 -28.61 -8.81
N PRO A 28 2.28 -28.33 -9.30
CA PRO A 28 1.27 -27.62 -8.51
C PRO A 28 0.97 -28.45 -7.25
N ARG A 29 1.21 -27.85 -6.07
CA ARG A 29 0.92 -28.49 -4.78
C ARG A 29 -0.58 -28.63 -4.61
N ARG A 30 -1.01 -29.77 -4.08
CA ARG A 30 -2.42 -30.05 -3.79
C ARG A 30 -2.97 -29.08 -2.73
N PRO A 31 -4.25 -28.69 -2.80
CA PRO A 31 -4.89 -27.76 -1.85
C PRO A 31 -4.79 -28.21 -0.37
N ASP A 32 -4.72 -29.51 -0.16
CA ASP A 32 -4.79 -30.21 1.13
C ASP A 32 -3.53 -30.03 2.02
N MET A 33 -2.50 -29.32 1.57
CA MET A 33 -1.26 -29.03 2.33
C MET A 33 -1.01 -27.54 2.64
N LEU A 34 -2.01 -26.66 2.49
CA LEU A 34 -1.88 -25.22 2.84
C LEU A 34 -2.00 -24.93 4.35
N VAL A 35 -1.73 -25.91 5.21
CA VAL A 35 -1.80 -25.76 6.67
C VAL A 35 -0.45 -25.25 7.22
N ASP A 36 -0.44 -23.96 7.57
CA ASP A 36 0.32 -23.34 8.66
C ASP A 36 1.86 -23.42 8.73
N PHE A 37 2.59 -23.42 7.61
CA PHE A 37 4.04 -23.15 7.69
C PHE A 37 4.53 -22.19 6.61
N ASP A 38 4.30 -20.90 6.82
CA ASP A 38 5.23 -19.88 6.35
C ASP A 38 6.25 -19.56 7.47
N PRO A 39 7.52 -19.99 7.35
CA PRO A 39 8.55 -19.72 8.35
C PRO A 39 8.89 -18.22 8.51
N PHE A 40 8.36 -17.34 7.65
CA PHE A 40 8.57 -15.88 7.71
C PHE A 40 7.33 -15.09 8.14
N SER A 41 6.21 -15.74 8.50
CA SER A 41 4.98 -15.07 8.96
C SER A 41 4.42 -13.99 8.01
N LEU A 42 4.53 -14.18 6.70
CA LEU A 42 3.95 -13.27 5.68
C LEU A 42 2.42 -13.27 5.70
N GLY A 43 1.78 -14.25 6.34
CA GLY A 43 0.35 -14.33 6.52
C GLY A 43 -0.13 -15.77 6.67
N ARG A 44 -1.44 -15.95 6.77
CA ARG A 44 -2.10 -17.25 6.86
C ARG A 44 -3.36 -17.26 6.01
N PHE A 45 -3.78 -18.43 5.56
CA PHE A 45 -5.11 -18.57 4.98
C PHE A 45 -6.16 -18.78 6.06
N VAL A 46 -7.34 -18.22 5.83
CA VAL A 46 -8.55 -18.43 6.64
C VAL A 46 -9.73 -18.75 5.72
N GLN A 47 -10.82 -19.24 6.28
CA GLN A 47 -12.05 -19.59 5.56
C GLN A 47 -11.78 -20.52 4.35
N ASP A 48 -11.43 -21.77 4.66
CA ASP A 48 -11.18 -22.86 3.70
C ASP A 48 -10.08 -22.60 2.66
N GLY A 49 -9.11 -21.72 2.98
CA GLY A 49 -7.97 -21.47 2.10
C GLY A 49 -8.18 -20.33 1.10
N LEU A 50 -9.33 -19.66 1.12
CA LEU A 50 -9.72 -18.69 0.08
C LEU A 50 -9.45 -17.23 0.47
N ILE A 51 -9.36 -16.95 1.77
CA ILE A 51 -9.06 -15.62 2.28
C ILE A 51 -7.63 -15.62 2.82
N PHE A 52 -6.81 -14.70 2.33
CA PHE A 52 -5.45 -14.51 2.84
C PHE A 52 -5.43 -13.38 3.86
N ARG A 53 -4.77 -13.63 4.98
CA ARG A 53 -4.73 -12.76 6.16
C ARG A 53 -3.30 -12.44 6.55
N GLN A 54 -2.97 -11.16 6.64
CA GLN A 54 -1.63 -10.68 6.98
C GLN A 54 -1.69 -9.58 8.05
N ASN A 55 -0.75 -9.63 9.00
CA ASN A 55 -0.66 -8.64 10.06
C ASN A 55 0.39 -7.58 9.72
N PHE A 56 0.10 -6.32 10.04
CA PHE A 56 1.04 -5.22 9.93
C PHE A 56 1.09 -4.45 11.25
N SER A 57 2.30 -4.16 11.72
CA SER A 57 2.49 -3.14 12.76
C SER A 57 2.67 -1.79 12.09
N ILE A 58 1.88 -0.80 12.51
CA ILE A 58 1.98 0.56 11.98
C ILE A 58 3.29 1.19 12.42
N ARG A 59 4.12 1.54 11.45
CA ARG A 59 5.48 2.04 11.65
C ARG A 59 5.48 3.55 11.82
N SER A 60 6.56 4.07 12.40
CA SER A 60 6.67 5.50 12.73
C SER A 60 6.62 6.43 11.52
N TYR A 61 7.09 5.98 10.35
CA TYR A 61 7.08 6.75 9.10
C TYR A 61 5.79 6.57 8.28
N GLU A 62 4.88 5.70 8.73
CA GLU A 62 3.62 5.42 8.06
C GLU A 62 2.46 6.31 8.57
N ILE A 63 2.72 7.12 9.60
CA ILE A 63 1.77 8.03 10.21
C ILE A 63 2.00 9.50 9.80
N GLY A 64 0.91 10.28 9.77
CA GLY A 64 0.93 11.71 9.53
C GLY A 64 1.22 12.54 10.79
N ALA A 65 1.20 13.87 10.62
CA ALA A 65 1.39 14.82 11.72
C ALA A 65 0.30 14.73 12.81
N ASP A 66 -0.86 14.17 12.45
CA ASP A 66 -1.98 13.84 13.32
C ASP A 66 -1.86 12.47 14.03
N ARG A 67 -0.71 11.81 13.90
CA ARG A 67 -0.34 10.54 14.56
C ARG A 67 -1.13 9.32 14.11
N THR A 68 -1.92 9.44 13.05
CA THR A 68 -2.68 8.35 12.43
C THR A 68 -2.03 7.91 11.13
N ALA A 69 -2.25 6.66 10.71
CA ALA A 69 -1.76 6.16 9.43
C ALA A 69 -2.34 6.98 8.27
N SER A 70 -1.55 7.21 7.23
CA SER A 70 -2.07 7.85 6.01
C SER A 70 -2.94 6.89 5.20
N ILE A 71 -3.81 7.43 4.33
CA ILE A 71 -4.54 6.59 3.37
C ILE A 71 -3.58 5.85 2.43
N GLU A 72 -2.46 6.46 2.04
CA GLU A 72 -1.42 5.78 1.24
C GLU A 72 -0.86 4.56 1.98
N THR A 73 -0.62 4.66 3.29
CA THR A 73 -0.18 3.53 4.12
C THR A 73 -1.18 2.39 4.06
N LEU A 74 -2.46 2.66 4.33
CA LEU A 74 -3.51 1.63 4.32
C LEU A 74 -3.56 0.94 2.95
N MET A 75 -3.53 1.73 1.87
CA MET A 75 -3.56 1.23 0.50
C MET A 75 -2.33 0.41 0.13
N ASN A 76 -1.14 0.77 0.63
CA ASN A 76 0.06 -0.05 0.47
C ASN A 76 -0.09 -1.41 1.18
N HIS A 77 -0.65 -1.45 2.38
CA HIS A 77 -0.92 -2.72 3.08
C HIS A 77 -1.96 -3.56 2.33
N LEU A 78 -3.02 -2.95 1.78
CA LEU A 78 -3.99 -3.68 0.94
C LEU A 78 -3.32 -4.31 -0.30
N GLN A 79 -2.46 -3.54 -0.99
CA GLN A 79 -1.74 -4.00 -2.18
C GLN A 79 -0.75 -5.13 -1.84
N GLU A 80 0.00 -5.00 -0.75
CA GLU A 80 0.95 -6.02 -0.29
C GLU A 80 0.24 -7.33 0.06
N THR A 81 -0.85 -7.28 0.84
CA THR A 81 -1.66 -8.46 1.16
C THR A 81 -2.23 -9.11 -0.09
N ALA A 82 -2.65 -8.32 -1.08
CA ALA A 82 -3.17 -8.83 -2.34
C ALA A 82 -2.12 -9.60 -3.15
N LEU A 83 -0.90 -9.08 -3.25
CA LEU A 83 0.21 -9.74 -3.95
C LEU A 83 0.66 -10.99 -3.20
N ASN A 84 0.76 -10.93 -1.88
CA ASN A 84 1.09 -12.09 -1.04
C ASN A 84 0.04 -13.18 -1.14
N HIS A 85 -1.25 -12.83 -1.21
CA HIS A 85 -2.32 -13.78 -1.50
C HIS A 85 -2.05 -14.52 -2.81
N VAL A 86 -1.88 -13.80 -3.92
CA VAL A 86 -1.66 -14.42 -5.25
C VAL A 86 -0.39 -15.28 -5.28
N ARG A 87 0.67 -14.83 -4.60
CA ARG A 87 1.90 -15.62 -4.42
C ARG A 87 1.63 -16.93 -3.70
N CYS A 88 0.90 -16.89 -2.58
CA CYS A 88 0.67 -18.06 -1.73
C CYS A 88 -0.27 -19.10 -2.36
N ILE A 89 -1.20 -18.70 -3.23
CA ILE A 89 -2.03 -19.63 -4.02
C ILE A 89 -1.32 -20.17 -5.28
N GLY A 90 -0.07 -19.75 -5.54
CA GLY A 90 0.74 -20.28 -6.64
C GLY A 90 0.34 -19.76 -8.03
N LEU A 91 -0.38 -18.64 -8.09
CA LEU A 91 -0.79 -17.99 -9.34
C LEU A 91 0.16 -16.87 -9.79
N LEU A 92 1.31 -16.73 -9.14
CA LEU A 92 2.28 -15.67 -9.44
C LEU A 92 3.38 -16.19 -10.36
N ASP A 93 3.31 -15.86 -11.65
CA ASP A 93 4.34 -16.24 -12.63
C ASP A 93 5.37 -15.11 -12.82
N ASP A 94 4.94 -13.94 -13.33
CA ASP A 94 5.81 -12.79 -13.63
C ASP A 94 6.00 -11.80 -12.46
N GLY A 95 5.58 -12.20 -11.26
CA GLY A 95 5.83 -11.46 -10.00
C GLY A 95 4.73 -10.50 -9.56
N PHE A 96 3.84 -10.00 -10.44
CA PHE A 96 2.82 -8.98 -10.08
C PHE A 96 1.40 -9.37 -10.50
N GLY A 97 0.95 -10.52 -10.02
CA GLY A 97 -0.44 -10.96 -10.14
C GLY A 97 -0.85 -11.61 -11.46
N SER A 98 0.06 -11.73 -12.44
CA SER A 98 -0.23 -12.46 -13.68
C SER A 98 -0.12 -13.96 -13.48
N THR A 99 -1.16 -14.67 -13.87
CA THR A 99 -1.19 -16.13 -13.89
C THR A 99 -0.38 -16.69 -15.05
N PRO A 100 0.02 -17.97 -15.02
CA PRO A 100 0.71 -18.62 -16.14
C PRO A 100 -0.03 -18.50 -17.48
N GLU A 101 -1.36 -18.66 -17.52
CA GLU A 101 -2.11 -18.51 -18.78
C GLU A 101 -2.22 -17.04 -19.24
N MET A 102 -2.16 -16.07 -18.31
CA MET A 102 -2.08 -14.65 -18.66
C MET A 102 -0.73 -14.29 -19.28
N THR A 103 0.38 -14.73 -18.68
CA THR A 103 1.74 -14.47 -19.18
C THR A 103 1.87 -14.98 -20.61
N ARG A 104 1.41 -16.21 -20.89
CA ARG A 104 1.43 -16.81 -22.23
C ARG A 104 0.67 -16.02 -23.30
N ARG A 105 -0.31 -15.20 -22.90
CA ARG A 105 -1.20 -14.42 -23.79
C ARG A 105 -0.90 -12.92 -23.77
N ASP A 106 0.21 -12.50 -23.16
CA ASP A 106 0.55 -11.09 -22.96
C ASP A 106 -0.58 -10.30 -22.26
N LEU A 107 -1.22 -10.89 -21.25
CA LEU A 107 -2.31 -10.27 -20.49
C LEU A 107 -1.83 -9.75 -19.13
N ILE A 108 -2.44 -8.66 -18.65
CA ILE A 108 -2.26 -8.09 -17.31
C ILE A 108 -3.60 -7.74 -16.68
N TRP A 109 -3.61 -7.72 -15.36
CA TRP A 109 -4.66 -7.07 -14.59
C TRP A 109 -4.41 -5.56 -14.54
N VAL A 110 -5.45 -4.79 -14.83
CA VAL A 110 -5.48 -3.35 -14.59
C VAL A 110 -6.67 -3.02 -13.69
N VAL A 111 -6.44 -2.21 -12.68
CA VAL A 111 -7.51 -1.70 -11.82
C VAL A 111 -8.29 -0.63 -12.56
N THR A 112 -9.61 -0.70 -12.53
CA THR A 112 -10.50 0.28 -13.18
C THR A 112 -11.30 1.09 -12.17
N ARG A 113 -11.61 0.49 -11.02
CA ARG A 113 -12.34 1.14 -9.93
C ARG A 113 -11.78 0.73 -8.58
N MET A 114 -11.75 1.66 -7.63
CA MET A 114 -11.45 1.41 -6.22
C MET A 114 -12.50 2.13 -5.36
N GLN A 115 -13.00 1.48 -4.32
CA GLN A 115 -13.84 2.09 -3.30
C GLN A 115 -13.29 1.71 -1.93
N VAL A 116 -13.11 2.70 -1.06
CA VAL A 116 -12.54 2.54 0.28
C VAL A 116 -13.38 3.33 1.28
N LEU A 117 -13.76 2.69 2.38
CA LEU A 117 -14.36 3.33 3.53
C LEU A 117 -13.47 3.09 4.75
N VAL A 118 -13.08 4.17 5.41
CA VAL A 118 -12.22 4.16 6.60
C VAL A 118 -13.05 4.60 7.80
N ASP A 119 -13.43 3.63 8.62
CA ASP A 119 -14.19 3.85 9.85
C ASP A 119 -13.31 4.47 10.94
N ARG A 120 -12.02 4.10 11.00
CA ARG A 120 -11.02 4.67 11.91
C ARG A 120 -9.60 4.41 11.40
N TYR A 121 -8.72 5.42 11.47
CA TYR A 121 -7.30 5.22 11.18
C TYR A 121 -6.56 4.63 12.38
N PRO A 122 -5.68 3.64 12.18
CA PRO A 122 -4.81 3.12 13.23
C PRO A 122 -3.67 4.11 13.55
N SER A 123 -3.13 4.05 14.76
CA SER A 123 -2.03 4.90 15.22
C SER A 123 -0.70 4.15 15.24
N TRP A 124 0.41 4.87 15.46
CA TRP A 124 1.73 4.25 15.57
C TRP A 124 1.77 3.19 16.68
N GLY A 125 2.34 2.03 16.37
CA GLY A 125 2.45 0.89 17.30
C GLY A 125 1.19 0.01 17.36
N ASP A 126 0.08 0.41 16.74
CA ASP A 126 -1.04 -0.49 16.55
C ASP A 126 -0.67 -1.63 15.61
N VAL A 127 -1.29 -2.78 15.83
CA VAL A 127 -1.18 -3.94 14.96
C VAL A 127 -2.53 -4.17 14.33
N ILE A 128 -2.53 -4.23 13.00
CA ILE A 128 -3.72 -4.44 12.19
C ILE A 128 -3.64 -5.80 11.49
N GLU A 129 -4.80 -6.37 11.22
CA GLU A 129 -4.99 -7.60 10.46
C GLU A 129 -5.72 -7.26 9.16
N VAL A 130 -5.11 -7.60 8.03
CA VAL A 130 -5.63 -7.32 6.69
C VAL A 130 -6.04 -8.63 6.04
N ASP A 131 -7.32 -8.77 5.75
CA ASP A 131 -7.89 -9.85 4.95
C ASP A 131 -8.00 -9.42 3.49
N SER A 132 -7.67 -10.31 2.56
CA SER A 132 -7.88 -10.10 1.12
C SER A 132 -8.36 -11.35 0.43
N TRP A 133 -9.39 -11.21 -0.41
CA TRP A 133 -9.91 -12.27 -1.25
C TRP A 133 -10.42 -11.72 -2.58
N VAL A 134 -10.77 -12.62 -3.49
CA VAL A 134 -11.25 -12.29 -4.84
C VAL A 134 -12.69 -12.76 -5.03
N THR A 135 -13.45 -11.99 -5.79
CA THR A 135 -14.84 -12.30 -6.12
C THR A 135 -15.09 -12.07 -7.62
N PRO A 136 -16.06 -12.75 -8.23
CA PRO A 136 -16.37 -12.52 -9.64
C PRO A 136 -17.00 -11.13 -9.85
N SER A 137 -16.62 -10.44 -10.94
CA SER A 137 -17.23 -9.15 -11.32
C SER A 137 -17.78 -9.21 -12.75
N GLY A 138 -19.04 -9.64 -12.87
CA GLY A 138 -19.66 -9.85 -14.18
C GLY A 138 -18.89 -10.88 -15.01
N LYS A 139 -18.93 -10.76 -16.34
CA LYS A 139 -18.31 -11.76 -17.24
C LYS A 139 -16.80 -11.59 -17.43
N ASN A 140 -16.28 -10.37 -17.34
CA ASN A 140 -14.91 -10.03 -17.75
C ASN A 140 -14.10 -9.30 -16.68
N GLY A 141 -14.59 -9.26 -15.44
CA GLY A 141 -13.90 -8.62 -14.34
C GLY A 141 -13.78 -9.52 -13.13
N MET A 142 -12.88 -9.13 -12.25
CA MET A 142 -12.68 -9.71 -10.92
C MET A 142 -12.71 -8.56 -9.93
N LYS A 143 -13.41 -8.72 -8.80
CA LYS A 143 -13.20 -7.82 -7.68
C LYS A 143 -12.15 -8.38 -6.74
N ARG A 144 -11.40 -7.48 -6.13
CA ARG A 144 -10.62 -7.79 -4.94
C ARG A 144 -11.18 -7.02 -3.78
N GLU A 145 -11.41 -7.74 -2.70
CA GLU A 145 -12.08 -7.28 -1.50
C GLU A 145 -11.11 -7.30 -0.32
N TRP A 146 -11.30 -6.39 0.64
CA TRP A 146 -10.50 -6.34 1.85
C TRP A 146 -11.30 -5.94 3.09
N PHE A 147 -10.90 -6.53 4.21
CA PHE A 147 -11.15 -5.99 5.55
C PHE A 147 -9.83 -5.67 6.22
N LEU A 148 -9.80 -4.56 6.94
CA LEU A 148 -8.71 -4.20 7.84
C LEU A 148 -9.28 -4.11 9.25
N ARG A 149 -8.71 -4.84 10.20
CA ARG A 149 -9.18 -4.93 11.59
C ARG A 149 -8.08 -4.56 12.57
N ASP A 150 -8.48 -4.00 13.69
CA ASP A 150 -7.60 -3.81 14.84
C ASP A 150 -7.36 -5.16 15.52
N CYS A 151 -6.09 -5.59 15.68
CA CYS A 151 -5.80 -6.88 16.29
C CYS A 151 -6.19 -6.96 17.78
N LYS A 152 -6.24 -5.82 18.48
CA LYS A 152 -6.55 -5.79 19.93
C LYS A 152 -8.05 -5.84 20.15
N THR A 153 -8.82 -5.06 19.38
CA THR A 153 -10.27 -4.92 19.60
C THR A 153 -11.12 -5.80 18.69
N GLY A 154 -10.58 -6.25 17.55
CA GLY A 154 -11.32 -6.95 16.51
C GLY A 154 -12.24 -6.04 15.68
N GLU A 155 -12.24 -4.73 15.96
CA GLU A 155 -13.04 -3.73 15.25
C GLU A 155 -12.59 -3.61 13.79
N ILE A 156 -13.54 -3.49 12.86
CA ILE A 156 -13.25 -3.20 11.45
C ILE A 156 -12.91 -1.72 11.34
N LEU A 157 -11.70 -1.44 10.84
CA LEU A 157 -11.16 -0.11 10.64
C LEU A 157 -11.34 0.38 9.21
N THR A 158 -11.24 -0.52 8.24
CA THR A 158 -11.35 -0.19 6.81
C THR A 158 -11.99 -1.32 6.04
N ARG A 159 -12.80 -0.93 5.08
CA ARG A 159 -13.49 -1.78 4.10
C ARG A 159 -13.12 -1.28 2.72
N ALA A 160 -12.72 -2.18 1.84
CA ALA A 160 -12.29 -1.79 0.52
C ALA A 160 -12.67 -2.83 -0.54
N THR A 161 -13.00 -2.35 -1.73
CA THR A 161 -13.23 -3.17 -2.93
C THR A 161 -12.59 -2.51 -4.13
N SER A 162 -12.13 -3.32 -5.07
CA SER A 162 -11.55 -2.86 -6.34
C SER A 162 -12.01 -3.74 -7.48
N VAL A 163 -12.19 -3.15 -8.65
CA VAL A 163 -12.56 -3.87 -9.87
C VAL A 163 -11.35 -3.93 -10.79
N TRP A 164 -11.04 -5.14 -11.26
CA TRP A 164 -9.93 -5.44 -12.14
C TRP A 164 -10.45 -6.04 -13.44
N VAL A 165 -9.84 -5.62 -14.55
CA VAL A 165 -10.12 -6.17 -15.88
C VAL A 165 -8.81 -6.55 -16.55
N MET A 166 -8.89 -7.43 -17.54
CA MET A 166 -7.71 -7.80 -18.30
C MET A 166 -7.42 -6.80 -19.41
N MET A 167 -6.14 -6.52 -19.61
CA MET A 167 -5.63 -5.75 -20.74
C MET A 167 -4.50 -6.52 -21.42
N ASN A 168 -4.43 -6.44 -22.74
CA ASN A 168 -3.29 -6.98 -23.48
C ASN A 168 -2.10 -5.99 -23.43
N LYS A 169 -0.94 -6.46 -22.94
CA LYS A 169 0.30 -5.69 -22.74
C LYS A 169 0.74 -4.97 -24.02
N ARG A 170 0.64 -5.63 -25.18
CA ARG A 170 1.14 -5.10 -26.47
C ARG A 170 0.19 -4.10 -27.11
N THR A 171 -1.09 -4.46 -27.21
CA THR A 171 -2.10 -3.65 -27.92
C THR A 171 -2.69 -2.56 -27.04
N ARG A 172 -2.52 -2.66 -25.72
CA ARG A 172 -3.10 -1.75 -24.71
C ARG A 172 -4.62 -1.67 -24.80
N ARG A 173 -5.25 -2.76 -25.24
CA ARG A 173 -6.71 -2.91 -25.34
C ARG A 173 -7.22 -3.85 -24.26
N LEU A 174 -8.41 -3.54 -23.74
CA LEU A 174 -9.12 -4.43 -22.83
C LEU A 174 -9.40 -5.78 -23.51
N SER A 175 -9.23 -6.85 -22.74
CA SER A 175 -9.48 -8.22 -23.15
C SER A 175 -10.59 -8.83 -22.30
N LYS A 176 -11.34 -9.75 -22.90
CA LYS A 176 -12.15 -10.69 -22.12
C LYS A 176 -11.22 -11.62 -21.33
N ILE A 177 -11.75 -12.22 -20.26
CA ILE A 177 -11.06 -13.28 -19.52
C ILE A 177 -11.08 -14.55 -20.37
N PRO A 178 -9.93 -15.06 -20.85
CA PRO A 178 -9.87 -16.36 -21.55
C PRO A 178 -10.32 -17.48 -20.62
N GLU A 179 -10.87 -18.56 -21.19
CA GLU A 179 -11.37 -19.69 -20.39
C GLU A 179 -10.26 -20.35 -19.57
N GLU A 180 -9.05 -20.42 -20.13
CA GLU A 180 -7.91 -21.03 -19.46
C GLU A 180 -7.48 -20.22 -18.23
N VAL A 181 -7.55 -18.88 -18.31
CA VAL A 181 -7.28 -18.04 -17.13
C VAL A 181 -8.44 -18.12 -16.14
N ARG A 182 -9.68 -18.23 -16.63
CA ARG A 182 -10.86 -18.42 -15.78
C ARG A 182 -10.74 -19.66 -14.90
N VAL A 183 -10.35 -20.78 -15.49
CA VAL A 183 -10.12 -22.05 -14.77
C VAL A 183 -9.03 -21.91 -13.70
N GLU A 184 -8.01 -21.07 -13.91
CA GLU A 184 -6.98 -20.80 -12.90
C GLU A 184 -7.50 -20.00 -11.70
N ILE A 185 -8.43 -19.05 -11.90
CA ILE A 185 -8.85 -18.09 -10.86
C ILE A 185 -10.17 -18.45 -10.17
N GLU A 186 -11.12 -19.09 -10.88
CA GLU A 186 -12.45 -19.40 -10.35
C GLU A 186 -12.46 -20.24 -9.06
N PRO A 187 -11.56 -21.23 -8.87
CA PRO A 187 -11.50 -21.98 -7.62
C PRO A 187 -11.23 -21.12 -6.38
N TYR A 188 -10.72 -19.90 -6.55
CA TYR A 188 -10.37 -18.98 -5.45
C TYR A 188 -11.45 -17.93 -5.18
N PHE A 189 -12.56 -17.95 -5.93
CA PHE A 189 -13.62 -16.97 -5.75
C PHE A 189 -14.44 -17.23 -4.48
N VAL A 190 -14.72 -16.14 -3.76
CA VAL A 190 -15.63 -16.11 -2.63
C VAL A 190 -16.87 -15.31 -3.02
N GLU A 191 -18.07 -15.85 -2.78
CA GLU A 191 -19.34 -15.17 -3.11
C GLU A 191 -19.78 -14.18 -2.02
N HIS A 192 -18.87 -13.31 -1.58
CA HIS A 192 -19.16 -12.29 -0.57
C HIS A 192 -18.38 -10.99 -0.86
N GLY A 193 -19.11 -9.90 -1.12
CA GLY A 193 -18.56 -8.56 -1.27
C GLY A 193 -18.58 -7.79 0.05
N VAL A 194 -17.65 -6.84 0.22
CA VAL A 194 -17.53 -6.06 1.48
C VAL A 194 -18.39 -4.81 1.46
N LEU A 195 -18.55 -4.22 0.27
CA LEU A 195 -19.23 -2.96 0.06
C LEU A 195 -20.23 -3.09 -1.09
N ASP A 196 -21.37 -2.43 -0.92
CA ASP A 196 -22.24 -2.13 -2.05
C ASP A 196 -21.54 -1.15 -2.98
N GLU A 197 -21.66 -1.40 -4.29
CA GLU A 197 -21.02 -0.57 -5.30
C GLU A 197 -21.64 0.83 -5.29
N ASP A 198 -20.80 1.84 -5.02
CA ASP A 198 -21.20 3.22 -5.18
C ASP A 198 -21.46 3.50 -6.67
N SER A 199 -22.73 3.61 -7.06
CA SER A 199 -23.13 3.83 -8.46
C SER A 199 -23.16 5.31 -8.86
N ARG A 200 -22.77 6.22 -7.96
CA ARG A 200 -22.72 7.65 -8.26
C ARG A 200 -21.69 7.93 -9.35
N LYS A 201 -22.12 8.71 -10.35
CA LYS A 201 -21.26 9.11 -11.46
C LYS A 201 -20.21 10.11 -10.97
N LEU A 202 -18.94 9.81 -11.22
CA LEU A 202 -17.86 10.75 -10.94
C LEU A 202 -17.86 11.89 -11.99
N PRO A 203 -18.05 13.15 -11.56
CA PRO A 203 -18.14 14.27 -12.49
C PRO A 203 -16.80 14.51 -13.19
N LYS A 204 -16.86 15.01 -14.43
CA LYS A 204 -15.68 15.42 -15.18
C LYS A 204 -15.37 16.87 -14.85
N LEU A 205 -14.40 17.10 -13.97
CA LEU A 205 -13.92 18.45 -13.68
C LEU A 205 -13.14 19.05 -14.86
N ASN A 206 -13.04 20.37 -14.87
CA ASN A 206 -12.17 21.15 -15.74
C ASN A 206 -11.72 22.42 -15.00
N ASP A 207 -10.89 23.23 -15.64
CA ASP A 207 -10.26 24.42 -15.06
C ASP A 207 -11.29 25.46 -14.58
N ASN A 208 -12.50 25.46 -15.14
CA ASN A 208 -13.57 26.39 -14.74
C ASN A 208 -14.45 25.86 -13.60
N THR A 209 -14.43 24.54 -13.35
CA THR A 209 -15.27 23.90 -12.33
C THR A 209 -14.47 23.47 -11.10
N ALA A 210 -13.14 23.41 -11.20
CA ALA A 210 -12.26 23.10 -10.08
C ALA A 210 -12.05 24.34 -9.21
N ASN A 211 -12.12 24.17 -7.89
CA ASN A 211 -11.79 25.23 -6.94
C ASN A 211 -10.27 25.34 -6.73
N TYR A 212 -9.56 24.22 -6.82
CA TYR A 212 -8.13 24.13 -6.57
C TYR A 212 -7.44 23.32 -7.67
N ILE A 213 -6.29 23.80 -8.13
CA ILE A 213 -5.51 23.14 -9.20
C ILE A 213 -4.04 23.15 -8.81
N ARG A 214 -3.41 21.97 -8.81
CA ARG A 214 -1.98 21.76 -8.67
C ARG A 214 -1.41 21.27 -9.99
N ARG A 215 -0.42 21.99 -10.55
CA ARG A 215 0.23 21.64 -11.83
C ARG A 215 1.69 21.23 -11.60
N GLY A 216 2.29 20.59 -12.61
CA GLY A 216 3.70 20.21 -12.59
C GLY A 216 4.02 19.06 -11.63
N LEU A 217 3.04 18.20 -11.35
CA LEU A 217 3.30 16.96 -10.63
C LEU A 217 4.06 16.02 -11.57
N ALA A 218 5.19 15.49 -11.12
CA ALA A 218 6.04 14.62 -11.92
C ALA A 218 6.36 13.35 -11.12
N PRO A 219 6.28 12.16 -11.76
CA PRO A 219 6.73 10.91 -11.17
C PRO A 219 8.20 11.00 -10.76
N ARG A 220 8.51 10.52 -9.56
CA ARG A 220 9.89 10.22 -9.15
C ARG A 220 10.23 8.79 -9.53
N TRP A 221 11.52 8.47 -9.53
CA TRP A 221 11.98 7.10 -9.74
C TRP A 221 11.34 6.11 -8.74
N SER A 222 11.16 6.53 -7.49
CA SER A 222 10.52 5.74 -6.43
C SER A 222 9.01 5.55 -6.58
N ASP A 223 8.38 6.30 -7.48
CA ASP A 223 6.93 6.23 -7.72
C ASP A 223 6.59 5.18 -8.80
N LEU A 224 7.61 4.69 -9.51
CA LEU A 224 7.47 3.69 -10.55
C LEU A 224 7.46 2.28 -9.96
N ASP A 225 6.56 1.45 -10.49
CA ASP A 225 6.55 0.01 -10.25
C ASP A 225 7.53 -0.70 -11.19
N VAL A 226 7.60 -2.04 -11.06
CA VAL A 226 8.50 -2.86 -11.90
C VAL A 226 8.18 -2.81 -13.39
N ASN A 227 6.95 -2.41 -13.74
CA ASN A 227 6.50 -2.26 -15.13
C ASN A 227 6.84 -0.88 -15.69
N GLN A 228 7.57 -0.05 -14.93
CA GLN A 228 7.92 1.34 -15.25
C GLN A 228 6.69 2.26 -15.41
N HIS A 229 5.57 1.88 -14.80
CA HIS A 229 4.40 2.74 -14.66
C HIS A 229 4.33 3.29 -13.25
N VAL A 230 3.66 4.40 -13.07
CA VAL A 230 3.38 4.93 -11.73
C VAL A 230 2.51 3.93 -10.97
N ASN A 231 2.94 3.56 -9.76
CA ASN A 231 2.18 2.69 -8.86
C ASN A 231 0.81 3.31 -8.54
N ASN A 232 -0.25 2.50 -8.58
CA ASN A 232 -1.63 2.95 -8.37
C ASN A 232 -1.83 3.74 -7.05
N VAL A 233 -1.12 3.35 -5.98
CA VAL A 233 -1.19 4.06 -4.69
C VAL A 233 -0.70 5.50 -4.80
N LYS A 234 0.24 5.80 -5.72
CA LYS A 234 0.77 7.15 -5.90
C LYS A 234 -0.20 8.12 -6.55
N TYR A 235 -1.15 7.63 -7.34
CA TYR A 235 -2.24 8.48 -7.83
C TYR A 235 -3.10 9.02 -6.70
N ILE A 236 -3.23 8.28 -5.58
CA ILE A 236 -4.00 8.70 -4.40
C ILE A 236 -3.33 9.91 -3.74
N GLY A 237 -2.00 9.86 -3.54
CA GLY A 237 -1.25 11.02 -3.05
C GLY A 237 -1.45 12.24 -3.98
N TRP A 238 -1.33 12.05 -5.29
CA TRP A 238 -1.46 13.15 -6.24
C TRP A 238 -2.86 13.77 -6.32
N ILE A 239 -3.96 13.02 -6.15
CA ILE A 239 -5.29 13.65 -6.09
C ILE A 239 -5.50 14.49 -4.83
N LEU A 240 -4.75 14.20 -3.76
CA LEU A 240 -4.81 14.95 -2.52
C LEU A 240 -3.94 16.22 -2.55
N GLU A 241 -2.97 16.33 -3.47
CA GLU A 241 -2.09 17.51 -3.61
C GLU A 241 -2.83 18.82 -3.94
N SER A 242 -4.03 18.76 -4.54
CA SER A 242 -4.88 19.94 -4.76
C SER A 242 -5.94 20.14 -3.69
N VAL A 243 -6.03 19.28 -2.67
CA VAL A 243 -6.95 19.46 -1.55
C VAL A 243 -6.43 20.60 -0.64
N PRO A 244 -7.27 21.56 -0.24
CA PRO A 244 -6.84 22.66 0.61
C PRO A 244 -6.35 22.15 1.98
N SER A 245 -5.22 22.69 2.46
CA SER A 245 -4.62 22.27 3.72
C SER A 245 -5.55 22.45 4.92
N SER A 246 -6.41 23.47 4.90
CA SER A 246 -7.43 23.68 5.93
C SER A 246 -8.38 22.50 6.08
N LEU A 247 -8.73 21.81 4.98
CA LEU A 247 -9.53 20.59 5.04
C LEU A 247 -8.71 19.42 5.59
N LEU A 248 -7.46 19.25 5.15
CA LEU A 248 -6.57 18.19 5.65
C LEU A 248 -6.25 18.32 7.15
N GLU A 249 -6.22 19.56 7.68
CA GLU A 249 -5.99 19.84 9.09
C GLU A 249 -7.25 19.59 9.94
N SER A 250 -8.42 19.99 9.46
CA SER A 250 -9.67 19.94 10.22
C SER A 250 -10.46 18.63 10.06
N HIS A 251 -10.28 17.92 8.95
CA HIS A 251 -11.04 16.72 8.59
C HIS A 251 -10.12 15.53 8.27
N GLU A 252 -10.66 14.33 8.41
CA GLU A 252 -10.05 13.09 7.94
C GLU A 252 -10.89 12.46 6.83
N LEU A 253 -10.21 11.76 5.93
CA LEU A 253 -10.83 11.07 4.80
C LEU A 253 -11.59 9.84 5.30
N TYR A 254 -12.91 9.85 5.15
CA TYR A 254 -13.81 8.76 5.51
C TYR A 254 -14.09 7.81 4.34
N GLY A 255 -14.32 8.37 3.15
CA GLY A 255 -14.68 7.59 1.97
C GLY A 255 -13.91 8.04 0.74
N MET A 256 -13.59 7.10 -0.14
CA MET A 256 -12.88 7.36 -1.39
C MET A 256 -13.35 6.41 -2.49
N THR A 257 -13.76 6.98 -3.62
CA THR A 257 -14.15 6.24 -4.82
C THR A 257 -13.34 6.75 -6.00
N LEU A 258 -12.61 5.86 -6.68
CA LEU A 258 -11.69 6.19 -7.77
C LEU A 258 -12.05 5.42 -9.04
N GLU A 259 -11.92 6.07 -10.20
CA GLU A 259 -11.99 5.47 -11.53
C GLU A 259 -10.70 5.74 -12.31
N TYR A 260 -9.98 4.67 -12.62
CA TYR A 260 -8.74 4.72 -13.39
C TYR A 260 -9.06 4.62 -14.89
N ARG A 261 -8.40 5.45 -15.70
CA ARG A 261 -8.66 5.56 -17.15
C ARG A 261 -7.43 5.34 -18.00
N LYS A 262 -6.26 5.74 -17.52
CA LYS A 262 -5.00 5.67 -18.28
C LYS A 262 -3.82 5.58 -17.32
N GLU A 263 -2.80 4.85 -17.73
CA GLU A 263 -1.52 4.78 -17.00
C GLU A 263 -0.64 5.99 -17.29
N CYS A 264 0.21 6.35 -16.33
CA CYS A 264 1.24 7.36 -16.44
C CYS A 264 2.63 6.70 -16.40
N GLY A 265 3.48 7.06 -17.37
CA GLY A 265 4.89 6.66 -17.38
C GLY A 265 5.79 7.73 -16.73
N LYS A 266 7.09 7.43 -16.64
CA LYS A 266 8.11 8.27 -15.97
C LYS A 266 8.15 9.75 -16.38
N ASP A 267 7.85 10.06 -17.64
CA ASP A 267 7.97 11.41 -18.21
C ASP A 267 6.63 12.17 -18.20
N GLY A 268 5.59 11.60 -17.59
CA GLY A 268 4.26 12.19 -17.57
C GLY A 268 4.17 13.35 -16.57
N LEU A 269 3.96 14.57 -17.06
CA LEU A 269 3.59 15.70 -16.21
C LEU A 269 2.07 15.70 -15.97
N LEU A 270 1.68 15.84 -14.71
CA LEU A 270 0.29 15.76 -14.27
C LEU A 270 -0.21 17.06 -13.64
N GLN A 271 -1.52 17.18 -13.68
CA GLN A 271 -2.30 18.21 -13.00
C GLN A 271 -3.37 17.54 -12.14
N SER A 272 -3.41 17.94 -10.87
CA SER A 272 -4.43 17.54 -9.92
C SER A 272 -5.44 18.66 -9.74
N LEU A 273 -6.73 18.34 -9.86
CA LEU A 273 -7.83 19.28 -9.76
C LEU A 273 -8.79 18.78 -8.68
N THR A 274 -9.19 19.68 -7.77
CA THR A 274 -10.19 19.42 -6.73
C THR A 274 -11.33 20.44 -6.82
N ALA A 275 -12.57 19.95 -6.78
CA ALA A 275 -13.74 20.77 -6.53
C ALA A 275 -14.37 20.34 -5.20
N VAL A 276 -14.60 21.30 -4.30
CA VAL A 276 -15.24 21.07 -3.00
C VAL A 276 -16.74 21.25 -3.19
N ALA A 277 -17.49 20.18 -3.04
CA ALA A 277 -18.95 20.21 -3.03
C ALA A 277 -19.41 20.38 -1.58
N SER A 278 -19.98 21.54 -1.23
CA SER A 278 -20.48 21.79 0.13
C SER A 278 -21.88 21.23 0.37
N ASP A 279 -22.02 20.60 1.55
CA ASP A 279 -23.21 20.19 2.33
C ASP A 279 -24.14 19.08 1.81
N TYR A 280 -23.94 17.87 2.35
CA TYR A 280 -25.06 17.03 2.77
C TYR A 280 -25.54 17.51 4.15
N GLY A 281 -26.66 18.24 4.18
CA GLY A 281 -27.43 18.52 5.39
C GLY A 281 -27.24 19.93 5.94
N GLY A 282 -28.29 20.73 5.91
CA GLY A 282 -28.25 22.14 6.25
C GLY A 282 -27.70 22.43 7.64
N GLY A 283 -26.67 23.27 7.70
CA GLY A 283 -26.38 24.16 8.84
C GLY A 283 -25.93 23.50 10.15
N SER A 284 -25.46 22.26 10.12
CA SER A 284 -24.88 21.57 11.29
C SER A 284 -23.35 21.47 11.16
N LEU A 285 -22.63 21.74 12.26
CA LEU A 285 -21.18 21.54 12.38
C LEU A 285 -20.73 20.06 12.22
N GLU A 286 -21.67 19.12 12.05
CA GLU A 286 -21.43 17.70 11.78
C GLU A 286 -21.53 17.31 10.29
N ALA A 287 -21.75 18.28 9.40
CA ALA A 287 -21.86 18.02 7.96
C ALA A 287 -20.53 17.52 7.36
N GLY A 288 -20.57 16.37 6.69
CA GLY A 288 -19.43 15.86 5.93
C GLY A 288 -19.14 16.72 4.70
N VAL A 289 -17.87 16.79 4.32
CA VAL A 289 -17.43 17.52 3.12
C VAL A 289 -17.18 16.53 1.99
N GLU A 290 -17.71 16.77 0.80
CA GLU A 290 -17.36 16.00 -0.39
C GLU A 290 -16.41 16.78 -1.28
N CYS A 291 -15.45 16.08 -1.88
CA CYS A 291 -14.59 16.62 -2.92
C CYS A 291 -14.65 15.72 -4.15
N ASP A 292 -14.80 16.34 -5.32
CA ASP A 292 -14.59 15.69 -6.60
C ASP A 292 -13.16 15.97 -7.08
N HIS A 293 -12.55 14.98 -7.73
CA HIS A 293 -11.16 15.02 -8.16
C HIS A 293 -11.00 14.63 -9.63
N LEU A 294 -10.04 15.28 -10.28
CA LEU A 294 -9.53 14.87 -11.58
C LEU A 294 -8.00 14.92 -11.57
N LEU A 295 -7.38 13.79 -11.90
CA LEU A 295 -5.97 13.72 -12.24
C LEU A 295 -5.85 13.55 -13.75
N ARG A 296 -5.09 14.43 -14.41
CA ARG A 296 -4.88 14.39 -15.86
C ARG A 296 -3.44 14.72 -16.22
N LEU A 297 -3.01 14.30 -17.39
CA LEU A 297 -1.77 14.76 -18.00
C LEU A 297 -1.90 16.22 -18.45
N GLU A 298 -0.78 16.91 -18.62
CA GLU A 298 -0.77 18.27 -19.18
C GLU A 298 -1.31 18.35 -20.62
N ASP A 299 -1.28 17.24 -21.36
CA ASP A 299 -1.91 17.11 -22.68
C ASP A 299 -3.46 17.04 -22.64
N GLY A 300 -4.04 17.02 -21.44
CA GLY A 300 -5.49 16.94 -21.19
C GLY A 300 -6.05 15.52 -21.07
N SER A 301 -5.23 14.48 -21.29
CA SER A 301 -5.64 13.08 -21.11
C SER A 301 -6.00 12.80 -19.65
N GLU A 302 -7.18 12.25 -19.41
CA GLU A 302 -7.61 11.85 -18.07
C GLU A 302 -6.85 10.59 -17.61
N ILE A 303 -6.21 10.67 -16.45
CA ILE A 303 -5.56 9.53 -15.79
C ILE A 303 -6.55 8.87 -14.83
N MET A 304 -7.18 9.67 -13.96
CA MET A 304 -8.07 9.18 -12.91
C MET A 304 -9.11 10.23 -12.55
N ARG A 305 -10.31 9.77 -12.19
CA ARG A 305 -11.33 10.58 -11.51
C ARG A 305 -11.53 10.05 -10.10
N GLY A 306 -11.86 10.92 -9.17
CA GLY A 306 -12.11 10.51 -7.79
C GLY A 306 -13.25 11.29 -7.16
N LYS A 307 -13.85 10.71 -6.14
CA LYS A 307 -14.66 11.39 -5.13
C LYS A 307 -14.12 11.01 -3.77
N THR A 308 -14.03 11.98 -2.88
CA THR A 308 -13.66 11.77 -1.48
C THR A 308 -14.69 12.38 -0.56
N GLU A 309 -14.92 11.70 0.56
CA GLU A 309 -15.84 12.09 1.62
C GLU A 309 -15.03 12.29 2.89
N TRP A 310 -15.23 13.42 3.54
CA TRP A 310 -14.44 13.87 4.69
C TRP A 310 -15.35 14.10 5.88
N ARG A 311 -14.85 13.75 7.06
CA ARG A 311 -15.53 14.03 8.34
C ARG A 311 -14.60 14.81 9.27
N PRO A 312 -15.14 15.62 10.18
CA PRO A 312 -14.31 16.33 11.15
C PRO A 312 -13.41 15.37 11.93
N LYS A 313 -12.14 15.73 12.13
CA LYS A 313 -11.25 14.94 12.99
C LYS A 313 -11.82 14.95 14.41
N ARG A 314 -11.83 13.79 15.06
CA ARG A 314 -12.15 13.72 16.48
C ARG A 314 -11.08 14.54 17.22
N ALA A 315 -11.51 15.44 18.11
CA ALA A 315 -10.58 16.16 18.97
C ALA A 315 -9.70 15.13 19.67
N ALA A 316 -8.39 15.22 19.50
CA ALA A 316 -7.46 14.37 20.21
C ALA A 316 -7.72 14.59 21.70
N ASN A 317 -8.22 13.58 22.41
CA ASN A 317 -8.12 13.57 23.85
C ASN A 317 -6.62 13.54 24.16
N THR A 318 -6.06 14.70 24.48
CA THR A 318 -4.66 14.93 24.82
C THR A 318 -4.31 14.31 26.18
N THR A 319 -4.71 13.06 26.42
CA THR A 319 -4.54 12.34 27.70
C THR A 319 -3.71 11.06 27.57
N TYR A 320 -2.88 10.94 26.53
CA TYR A 320 -1.89 9.87 26.41
C TYR A 320 -0.46 10.44 26.33
N PHE A 321 -0.11 11.28 27.30
CA PHE A 321 1.19 11.10 27.93
C PHE A 321 0.89 10.39 29.24
N GLY A 322 0.95 9.06 29.23
CA GLY A 322 1.11 8.33 30.48
C GLY A 322 2.30 8.93 31.20
N SER A 323 2.13 9.27 32.47
CA SER A 323 3.25 9.58 33.35
C SER A 323 4.29 8.47 33.22
N VAL A 324 5.55 8.81 33.47
CA VAL A 324 6.70 7.89 33.44
C VAL A 324 6.56 6.72 34.44
N ASP A 325 5.43 6.63 35.15
CA ASP A 325 5.18 5.70 36.25
C ASP A 325 4.51 4.37 35.82
N ASP A 326 4.02 4.24 34.57
CA ASP A 326 3.27 3.05 34.12
C ASP A 326 4.05 2.11 33.17
N ILE A 327 5.38 2.10 33.24
CA ILE A 327 6.19 1.07 32.58
C ILE A 327 6.36 -0.11 33.56
N PRO A 328 5.81 -1.32 33.29
CA PRO A 328 6.10 -2.48 34.11
C PRO A 328 7.62 -2.76 34.07
N PRO A 329 8.27 -3.00 35.23
CA PRO A 329 9.72 -3.14 35.28
C PRO A 329 10.13 -4.47 34.63
N HIS A 330 10.39 -4.45 33.32
CA HIS A 330 11.01 -5.57 32.64
C HIS A 330 12.54 -5.46 32.83
N PRO A 331 13.23 -6.50 33.33
CA PRO A 331 14.64 -6.41 33.74
C PRO A 331 15.61 -6.02 32.62
N ILE A 332 15.20 -6.08 31.35
CA ILE A 332 16.04 -5.75 30.18
C ILE A 332 16.24 -4.23 30.01
N TYR A 333 15.25 -3.40 30.39
CA TYR A 333 15.36 -1.94 30.20
C TYR A 333 16.36 -1.27 31.15
N ILE A 334 16.57 -1.85 32.34
CA ILE A 334 17.58 -1.40 33.30
C ILE A 334 18.99 -1.60 32.72
N TYR A 335 19.24 -2.73 32.05
CA TYR A 335 20.55 -2.98 31.44
C TYR A 335 20.87 -2.01 30.31
N ILE A 336 19.87 -1.66 29.47
CA ILE A 336 20.07 -0.72 28.36
C ILE A 336 20.36 0.70 28.89
N TYR A 337 19.61 1.16 29.91
CA TYR A 337 19.84 2.46 30.52
C TYR A 337 21.22 2.54 31.21
N ILE A 338 21.62 1.49 31.94
CA ILE A 338 22.95 1.42 32.55
C ILE A 338 24.05 1.42 31.47
N TYR A 339 23.87 0.68 30.38
CA TYR A 339 24.87 0.62 29.30
C TYR A 339 25.04 1.97 28.58
N ILE A 340 23.93 2.66 28.30
CA ILE A 340 23.96 4.01 27.69
C ILE A 340 24.60 5.01 28.66
N TYR A 341 24.27 4.96 29.95
CA TYR A 341 24.83 5.88 30.95
C TYR A 341 26.33 5.65 31.13
N ILE A 342 26.78 4.39 31.19
CA ILE A 342 28.21 4.03 31.25
C ILE A 342 28.94 4.47 29.98
N TYR A 343 28.35 4.27 28.80
CA TYR A 343 28.95 4.69 27.52
C TYR A 343 29.13 6.21 27.42
N ILE A 344 28.11 6.98 27.83
CA ILE A 344 28.19 8.45 27.85
C ILE A 344 29.25 8.93 28.84
N TYR A 345 29.33 8.33 30.04
CA TYR A 345 30.35 8.69 31.04
C TYR A 345 31.77 8.33 30.61
N TRP A 346 31.95 7.20 29.92
CA TRP A 346 33.25 6.73 29.46
C TRP A 346 33.78 7.53 28.26
N VAL A 347 32.90 7.88 27.32
CA VAL A 347 33.25 8.75 26.18
C VAL A 347 33.48 10.19 26.62
N GLY A 348 32.71 10.71 27.58
CA GLY A 348 32.90 12.05 28.14
C GLY A 348 34.19 12.22 28.95
N SER A 349 34.67 11.15 29.60
CA SER A 349 35.91 11.18 30.40
C SER A 349 37.19 10.98 29.57
N SER A 350 37.08 10.56 28.31
CA SER A 350 38.23 10.31 27.42
C SER A 350 38.67 11.55 26.64
N CYS A 351 37.92 12.67 26.71
CA CYS A 351 38.19 13.90 25.97
C CYS A 351 38.75 15.07 26.82
N SER A 352 39.06 14.85 28.11
CA SER A 352 39.51 15.93 29.03
C SER A 352 40.92 15.75 29.61
N GLY A 353 41.77 14.94 28.97
CA GLY A 353 43.13 14.64 29.46
C GLY A 353 44.25 14.84 28.43
N SER A 354 44.62 16.07 28.11
CA SER A 354 46.01 16.41 27.74
C SER A 354 46.26 17.92 27.85
N SER A 355 46.82 18.33 28.98
CA SER A 355 47.50 19.62 29.13
C SER A 355 49.00 19.36 29.11
N THR A 356 49.75 20.05 28.24
CA THR A 356 51.19 20.31 28.49
C THR A 356 51.59 21.66 27.89
N THR A 357 51.69 22.62 28.80
CA THR A 357 52.67 23.70 28.95
C THR A 357 53.84 23.74 27.95
N MET A 358 54.07 24.91 27.34
CA MET A 358 55.42 25.35 27.01
C MET A 358 55.55 26.86 27.26
N SER A 359 56.44 27.20 28.20
CA SER A 359 56.69 28.53 28.74
C SER A 359 57.84 29.25 28.05
N ARG A 360 57.69 30.58 27.88
CA ARG A 360 58.69 31.68 27.89
C ARG A 360 59.91 31.57 26.94
N THR A 361 60.35 32.62 26.25
CA THR A 361 60.92 33.93 26.69
C THR A 361 61.23 34.69 25.36
N ARG A 362 61.34 36.01 25.21
CA ARG A 362 61.66 37.13 26.08
C ARG A 362 61.18 38.42 25.40
#